data_AF-A0A0D2MW55-F1
#
_entry.id   AF-A0A0D2MW55-F1
#
_cell.length_a   1.000
_cell.length_b   1.000
_cell.length_c   1.000
_cell.angle_alpha   90.00
_cell.angle_beta   90.00
_cell.angle_gamma   90.00
#
_symmetry.space_group_name_H-M   'P 1'
#
loop_
_entity.id
_entity.type
_entity.pdbx_description
1 polymer ?
#
loop_
_entity_poly.entity_id
_entity_poly.type
_entity_poly.pdbx_seq_one_letter_code
_entity_poly.pdbx_strand_id
1 'polypeptide(L)'
;MAELEDLDDDETAWDAEDASQLAELRAASLASCHGGSGGGIRGSYVGSVLLVLLSADSAALGLWRGGELLRHKVLTGYTVRRSQGGAQAAFEARGGRGRTAGSALRRSETRRLWQRTAARLDAWRDDIKECHTLFQSGAVRNWGLLYSAT
;
A
#
# COMPACT_ATOMS: atom_id res chain seq x y z
N MET A 1 -8.84 -3.62 -36.49
CA MET A 1 -7.37 -3.62 -36.58
C MET A 1 -6.97 -2.17 -36.64
N ALA A 2 -6.57 -1.60 -35.51
CA ALA A 2 -5.99 -0.26 -35.44
C ALA A 2 -4.73 -0.43 -34.60
N GLU A 3 -3.60 -0.13 -35.25
CA GLU A 3 -2.25 -0.15 -34.70
C GLU A 3 -2.17 0.68 -33.42
N LEU A 4 -1.40 0.15 -32.48
CA LEU A 4 -1.07 0.76 -31.20
C LEU A 4 0.44 0.58 -31.06
N GLU A 5 1.17 1.42 -31.79
CA GLU A 5 2.62 1.57 -31.66
C GLU A 5 2.91 2.62 -30.56
N ASP A 6 3.63 2.15 -29.55
CA ASP A 6 4.79 2.76 -28.88
C ASP A 6 4.83 4.28 -28.68
N LEU A 7 4.73 4.71 -27.41
CA LEU A 7 5.42 5.91 -26.90
C LEU A 7 5.82 5.72 -25.42
N ASP A 8 7.12 5.42 -25.27
CA ASP A 8 8.08 5.88 -24.26
C ASP A 8 7.88 5.51 -22.77
N ASP A 9 8.49 4.38 -22.42
CA ASP A 9 9.05 4.07 -21.11
C ASP A 9 10.26 4.99 -20.82
N ASP A 10 10.02 6.14 -20.18
CA ASP A 10 11.08 6.87 -19.45
C ASP A 10 11.36 6.13 -18.12
N GLU A 11 12.07 5.01 -18.20
CA GLU A 11 12.77 4.43 -17.06
C GLU A 11 13.84 5.41 -16.60
N THR A 12 13.49 6.24 -15.62
CA THR A 12 14.46 7.05 -14.89
C THR A 12 15.39 6.11 -14.14
N ALA A 13 16.56 5.85 -14.73
CA ALA A 13 17.68 5.15 -14.13
C ALA A 13 17.98 5.78 -12.77
N TRP A 14 17.70 5.05 -11.70
CA TRP A 14 18.06 5.42 -10.34
C TRP A 14 19.43 4.78 -10.10
N ASP A 15 20.49 5.61 -10.09
CA ASP A 15 21.87 5.15 -10.00
C ASP A 15 22.09 4.27 -8.77
N ALA A 16 22.57 3.05 -9.00
CA ALA A 16 22.76 2.03 -7.98
C ALA A 16 23.77 2.43 -6.89
N GLU A 17 24.60 3.45 -7.16
CA GLU A 17 25.63 3.97 -6.25
C GLU A 17 25.06 4.91 -5.18
N ASP A 18 23.96 5.63 -5.45
CA ASP A 18 23.27 6.45 -4.44
C ASP A 18 22.46 5.57 -3.47
N ALA A 19 21.92 4.46 -3.95
CA ALA A 19 21.18 3.50 -3.12
C ALA A 19 22.07 2.84 -2.06
N SER A 20 23.35 2.58 -2.39
CA SER A 20 24.31 1.95 -1.46
C SER A 20 24.81 2.93 -0.40
N GLN A 21 25.14 4.17 -0.78
CA GLN A 21 25.51 5.22 0.17
C GLN A 21 24.37 5.55 1.15
N LEU A 22 23.13 5.59 0.64
CA LEU A 22 21.95 5.71 1.49
C LEU A 22 21.78 4.49 2.40
N ALA A 23 21.98 3.26 1.90
CA ALA A 23 21.89 2.04 2.70
C ALA A 23 22.94 1.97 3.83
N GLU A 24 24.17 2.43 3.57
CA GLU A 24 25.24 2.47 4.58
C GLU A 24 24.96 3.49 5.69
N LEU A 25 24.51 4.70 5.34
CA LEU A 25 24.10 5.71 6.31
C LEU A 25 22.90 5.25 7.17
N ARG A 26 21.99 4.50 6.56
CA ARG A 26 20.82 3.89 7.23
C ARG A 26 21.21 2.77 8.19
N ALA A 27 22.16 1.91 7.80
CA ALA A 27 22.71 0.86 8.66
C ALA A 27 23.42 1.43 9.90
N ALA A 28 24.15 2.55 9.74
CA ALA A 28 24.78 3.25 10.86
C ALA A 28 23.76 3.83 11.86
N SER A 29 22.63 4.37 11.38
CA SER A 29 21.53 4.83 12.23
C SER A 29 20.88 3.67 13.02
N LEU A 30 20.68 2.52 12.37
CA LEU A 30 20.09 1.30 12.96
C LEU A 30 21.00 0.62 14.00
N ALA A 31 22.32 0.79 13.92
CA ALA A 31 23.22 0.25 14.94
C ALA A 31 23.12 1.02 16.28
N SER A 32 22.74 2.30 16.25
CA SER A 32 22.68 3.16 17.44
C SER A 32 21.49 2.89 18.36
N CYS A 33 20.48 2.13 17.91
CA CYS A 33 19.22 1.94 18.65
C CYS A 33 19.17 0.69 19.55
N HIS A 34 20.28 -0.06 19.71
CA HIS A 34 20.30 -1.33 20.46
C HIS A 34 20.97 -1.30 21.85
N GLY A 35 21.11 -0.14 22.50
CA GLY A 35 21.78 -0.04 23.81
C GLY A 35 21.09 0.82 24.85
N GLY A 36 20.59 0.20 25.94
CA GLY A 36 20.51 0.86 27.25
C GLY A 36 19.15 0.84 27.96
N SER A 37 19.02 -0.06 28.93
CA SER A 37 18.04 0.03 30.02
C SER A 37 18.46 1.16 30.98
N GLY A 38 17.94 2.37 30.79
CA GLY A 38 18.20 3.49 31.70
C GLY A 38 17.27 4.67 31.45
N GLY A 39 16.52 5.06 32.48
CA GLY A 39 15.46 6.06 32.41
C GLY A 39 15.89 7.42 31.86
N GLY A 40 15.17 7.85 30.83
CA GLY A 40 15.22 9.20 30.27
C GLY A 40 14.46 9.23 28.95
N ILE A 41 13.45 10.10 28.81
CA ILE A 41 12.78 10.37 27.53
C ILE A 41 13.80 11.06 26.62
N ARG A 42 14.73 10.31 26.02
CA ARG A 42 15.71 10.80 25.05
C ARG A 42 15.94 9.69 24.01
N GLY A 43 15.36 9.89 22.83
CA GLY A 43 15.43 8.98 21.69
C GLY A 43 14.15 8.17 21.54
N SER A 44 13.15 8.70 20.83
CA SER A 44 11.97 7.95 20.43
C SER A 44 12.41 6.73 19.62
N TYR A 45 12.32 5.54 20.21
CA TYR A 45 12.32 4.28 19.48
C TYR A 45 11.08 4.28 18.59
N VAL A 46 11.20 4.85 17.39
CA VAL A 46 10.23 4.61 16.33
C VAL A 46 10.46 3.16 15.91
N GLY A 47 9.81 2.24 16.62
CA GLY A 47 9.87 0.80 16.31
C GLY A 47 9.44 0.53 14.87
N SER A 48 9.51 -0.72 14.44
CA SER A 48 9.02 -1.10 13.12
C SER A 48 7.49 -0.93 13.04
N VAL A 49 7.02 -0.13 12.09
CA VAL A 49 5.62 0.26 11.92
C VAL A 49 5.12 -0.12 10.52
N LEU A 50 3.93 -0.71 10.44
CA LEU A 50 3.19 -0.90 9.20
C LEU A 50 2.01 0.10 9.14
N LEU A 51 1.86 0.83 8.03
CA LEU A 51 0.71 1.69 7.74
C LEU A 51 -0.08 1.10 6.58
N VAL A 52 -1.39 0.94 6.76
CA VAL A 52 -2.31 0.47 5.72
C VAL A 52 -3.51 1.41 5.66
N LEU A 53 -3.59 2.18 4.58
CA LEU A 53 -4.69 3.12 4.33
C LEU A 53 -5.52 2.63 3.14
N LEU A 54 -6.77 2.26 3.40
CA LEU A 54 -7.69 1.77 2.38
C LEU A 54 -8.76 2.81 2.10
N SER A 55 -8.86 3.25 0.85
CA SER A 55 -9.94 4.12 0.38
C SER A 55 -10.87 3.34 -0.57
N ALA A 56 -11.82 4.03 -1.20
CA ALA A 56 -12.75 3.41 -2.13
C ALA A 56 -12.08 2.82 -3.39
N ASP A 57 -10.99 3.44 -3.85
CA ASP A 57 -10.34 3.19 -5.13
C ASP A 57 -8.83 3.00 -5.04
N SER A 58 -8.27 3.14 -3.85
CA SER A 58 -6.84 3.07 -3.64
C SER A 58 -6.49 2.42 -2.31
N ALA A 59 -5.28 1.86 -2.27
CA ALA A 59 -4.64 1.34 -1.08
C ALA A 59 -3.23 1.92 -1.01
N ALA A 60 -2.91 2.64 0.07
CA ALA A 60 -1.56 3.10 0.37
C ALA A 60 -0.98 2.25 1.49
N LEU A 61 0.15 1.63 1.21
CA LEU A 61 0.89 0.76 2.12
C LEU A 61 2.26 1.37 2.38
N GLY A 62 2.72 1.33 3.62
CA GLY A 62 4.07 1.73 3.97
C GLY A 62 4.60 0.97 5.17
N LEU A 63 5.90 0.68 5.16
CA LEU A 63 6.61 0.01 6.23
C LEU A 63 7.78 0.90 6.64
N TRP A 64 7.80 1.27 7.91
CA TRP A 64 8.86 2.06 8.53
C TRP A 64 9.62 1.23 9.55
N ARG A 65 10.91 1.51 9.71
CA ARG A 65 11.77 0.93 10.75
C ARG A 65 12.76 1.98 11.23
N GLY A 66 12.83 2.20 12.54
CA GLY A 66 13.76 3.17 13.10
C GLY A 66 13.53 4.60 12.60
N GLY A 67 12.30 4.94 12.21
CA GLY A 67 11.95 6.24 11.62
C GLY A 67 12.20 6.35 10.11
N GLU A 68 12.73 5.31 9.47
CA GLU A 68 13.01 5.29 8.05
C GLU A 68 11.94 4.52 7.26
N LEU A 69 11.59 4.98 6.06
CA LEU A 69 10.66 4.30 5.17
C LEU A 69 11.40 3.20 4.39
N LEU A 70 11.20 1.93 4.78
CA LEU A 70 11.80 0.78 4.10
C LEU A 70 11.08 0.42 2.80
N ARG A 71 9.75 0.39 2.84
CA ARG A 71 8.92 0.05 1.68
C ARG A 71 7.67 0.89 1.64
N HIS A 72 7.27 1.30 0.45
CA HIS A 72 5.98 1.92 0.22
C HIS A 72 5.40 1.48 -1.12
N LYS A 73 4.08 1.42 -1.19
CA LYS A 73 3.37 1.22 -2.44
C LYS A 73 2.00 1.83 -2.35
N VAL A 74 1.66 2.62 -3.36
CA VAL A 74 0.29 3.06 -3.62
C VAL A 74 -0.25 2.26 -4.79
N LEU A 75 -1.43 1.67 -4.60
CA LEU A 75 -2.18 0.95 -5.61
C LEU A 75 -3.49 1.70 -5.82
N THR A 76 -3.82 2.00 -7.06
CA THR A 76 -5.08 2.65 -7.43
C THR A 76 -5.77 1.81 -8.50
N GLY A 77 -7.10 1.76 -8.45
CA GLY A 77 -7.94 1.08 -9.42
C GLY A 77 -9.12 1.95 -9.81
N TYR A 78 -9.64 1.76 -11.02
CA TYR A 78 -10.83 2.46 -11.49
C TYR A 78 -12.11 1.84 -10.86
N THR A 79 -12.36 2.13 -9.58
CA THR A 79 -13.50 1.57 -8.84
C THR A 79 -14.60 2.60 -8.57
N VAL A 80 -14.33 3.90 -8.72
CA VAL A 80 -15.26 5.03 -8.51
C VAL A 80 -15.68 5.64 -9.84
N ARG A 81 -16.97 6.04 -9.97
CA ARG A 81 -17.46 6.76 -11.16
C ARG A 81 -17.09 8.23 -11.01
N ARG A 82 -16.36 8.78 -12.00
CA ARG A 82 -15.84 10.16 -12.02
C ARG A 82 -16.89 11.24 -11.68
N SER A 83 -18.18 10.99 -11.91
CA SER A 83 -19.27 11.96 -11.72
C SER A 83 -20.15 11.77 -10.48
N GLN A 84 -19.95 10.73 -9.67
CA GLN A 84 -20.85 10.40 -8.55
C GLN A 84 -20.14 10.08 -7.22
N GLY A 85 -18.80 10.07 -7.18
CA GLY A 85 -18.00 10.01 -5.95
C GLY A 85 -18.14 8.76 -5.08
N GLY A 86 -19.16 7.92 -5.31
CA GLY A 86 -19.45 6.74 -4.52
C GLY A 86 -18.66 5.51 -4.98
N ALA A 87 -18.06 4.80 -4.02
CA ALA A 87 -17.49 3.49 -4.20
C ALA A 87 -18.53 2.52 -4.81
N GLN A 88 -18.15 1.74 -5.82
CA GLN A 88 -19.07 0.78 -6.45
C GLN A 88 -19.63 -0.22 -5.44
N ALA A 89 -18.79 -0.69 -4.51
CA ALA A 89 -19.19 -1.62 -3.47
C ALA A 89 -20.28 -1.06 -2.53
N ALA A 90 -20.28 0.25 -2.29
CA ALA A 90 -21.30 0.91 -1.48
C ALA A 90 -22.64 1.04 -2.24
N PHE A 91 -22.58 1.33 -3.54
CA PHE A 91 -23.77 1.40 -4.40
C PHE A 91 -24.45 0.03 -4.54
N GLU A 92 -23.67 -1.03 -4.71
CA GLU A 92 -24.21 -2.39 -4.87
C GLU A 92 -24.84 -2.93 -3.59
N ALA A 93 -24.25 -2.62 -2.43
CA ALA A 93 -24.81 -2.99 -1.14
C ALA A 93 -26.18 -2.35 -0.87
N ARG A 94 -26.46 -1.19 -1.46
CA ARG A 94 -27.76 -0.48 -1.35
C ARG A 94 -28.81 -0.99 -2.33
N GLY A 95 -28.55 -2.09 -3.05
CA GLY A 95 -29.50 -2.68 -4.00
C GLY A 95 -29.38 -2.16 -5.43
N GLY A 96 -28.39 -1.32 -5.73
CA GLY A 96 -28.09 -0.84 -7.07
C GLY A 96 -27.50 -1.92 -7.98
N ARG A 97 -28.31 -2.89 -8.43
CA ARG A 97 -27.89 -3.89 -9.43
C ARG A 97 -27.96 -3.33 -10.84
N GLY A 98 -27.06 -2.40 -11.17
CA GLY A 98 -26.75 -2.12 -12.56
C GLY A 98 -26.04 -3.33 -13.16
N ARG A 99 -26.60 -3.96 -14.20
CA ARG A 99 -25.98 -5.05 -14.98
C ARG A 99 -25.27 -4.53 -16.24
N THR A 100 -24.80 -3.28 -16.20
CA THR A 100 -24.17 -2.63 -17.36
C THR A 100 -22.70 -3.03 -17.48
N ALA A 101 -22.14 -2.97 -18.68
CA ALA A 101 -20.73 -3.26 -18.94
C ALA A 101 -19.79 -2.47 -18.01
N GLY A 102 -20.06 -1.18 -17.78
CA GLY A 102 -19.27 -0.35 -16.88
C GLY A 102 -19.35 -0.76 -15.40
N SER A 103 -20.48 -1.32 -14.94
CA SER A 103 -20.59 -1.86 -13.59
C SER A 103 -19.76 -3.14 -13.42
N ALA A 104 -19.72 -3.99 -14.45
CA ALA A 104 -18.94 -5.22 -14.45
C ALA A 104 -17.44 -4.91 -14.43
N LEU A 105 -17.00 -3.93 -15.23
CA LEU A 105 -15.61 -3.48 -15.26
C LEU A 105 -15.15 -2.93 -13.89
N ARG A 106 -15.98 -2.13 -13.23
CA ARG A 106 -15.63 -1.61 -11.89
C ARG A 106 -15.55 -2.70 -10.83
N ARG A 107 -16.41 -3.74 -10.90
CA ARG A 107 -16.31 -4.91 -10.00
C ARG A 107 -15.03 -5.71 -10.24
N SER A 108 -14.69 -5.98 -11.49
CA SER A 108 -13.46 -6.72 -11.82
C SER A 108 -12.23 -5.93 -11.40
N GLU A 109 -12.21 -4.61 -11.63
CA GLU A 109 -11.10 -3.76 -11.21
C GLU A 109 -10.99 -3.66 -9.70
N THR A 110 -12.12 -3.61 -8.98
CA THR A 110 -12.14 -3.66 -7.51
C THR A 110 -11.53 -4.97 -7.01
N ARG A 111 -11.92 -6.12 -7.59
CA ARG A 111 -11.34 -7.42 -7.22
C ARG A 111 -9.83 -7.44 -7.50
N ARG A 112 -9.40 -6.94 -8.65
CA ARG A 112 -7.98 -6.87 -9.04
C ARG A 112 -7.17 -5.97 -8.11
N LEU A 113 -7.74 -4.83 -7.68
CA LEU A 113 -7.11 -3.94 -6.70
C LEU A 113 -6.82 -4.70 -5.40
N TRP A 114 -7.84 -5.35 -4.82
CA TRP A 114 -7.68 -6.05 -3.55
C TRP A 114 -6.77 -7.27 -3.64
N GLN A 115 -6.81 -8.02 -4.75
CA GLN A 115 -5.86 -9.11 -5.00
C GLN A 115 -4.42 -8.61 -5.08
N ARG A 116 -4.17 -7.50 -5.78
CA ARG A 116 -2.84 -6.88 -5.85
C ARG A 116 -2.37 -6.38 -4.48
N THR A 117 -3.26 -5.81 -3.69
CA THR A 117 -2.97 -5.37 -2.32
C THR A 117 -2.63 -6.55 -1.41
N ALA A 118 -3.42 -7.63 -1.44
CA ALA A 118 -3.18 -8.85 -0.67
C ALA A 118 -1.85 -9.51 -1.07
N ALA A 119 -1.60 -9.67 -2.37
CA ALA A 119 -0.34 -10.20 -2.89
C ALA A 119 0.86 -9.32 -2.49
N ARG A 120 0.68 -7.99 -2.45
CA ARG A 120 1.73 -7.07 -2.00
C ARG A 120 2.05 -7.24 -0.52
N LEU A 121 1.01 -7.40 0.32
CA LEU A 121 1.19 -7.63 1.76
C LEU A 121 1.84 -8.99 2.02
N ASP A 122 1.47 -10.04 1.28
CA ASP A 122 2.11 -11.35 1.42
C ASP A 122 3.56 -11.33 0.93
N ALA A 123 3.88 -10.59 -0.14
CA ALA A 123 5.27 -10.36 -0.56
C ALA A 123 6.10 -9.60 0.50
N TRP A 124 5.46 -8.86 1.40
CA TRP A 124 6.10 -8.14 2.51
C TRP A 124 6.03 -8.90 3.83
N ARG A 125 5.56 -10.16 3.80
CA ARG A 125 5.35 -11.01 4.99
C ARG A 125 6.48 -10.97 6.00
N ASP A 126 7.71 -11.14 5.53
CA ASP A 126 8.85 -11.28 6.44
C ASP A 126 9.20 -9.95 7.11
N ASP A 127 9.15 -8.85 6.35
CA ASP A 127 9.35 -7.50 6.91
C ASP A 127 8.22 -7.12 7.88
N ILE A 128 6.98 -7.54 7.59
CA ILE A 128 5.80 -7.27 8.43
C ILE A 128 5.86 -8.02 9.77
N LYS A 129 6.44 -9.24 9.81
CA LYS A 129 6.62 -9.99 11.07
C LYS A 129 7.48 -9.22 12.07
N GLU A 130 8.39 -8.39 11.58
CA GLU A 130 9.28 -7.57 12.39
C GLU A 130 8.62 -6.25 12.83
N CYS A 131 7.42 -5.92 12.32
CA CYS A 131 6.64 -4.78 12.77
C CYS A 131 5.97 -5.03 14.12
N HIS A 132 6.12 -4.08 15.04
CA HIS A 132 5.47 -4.13 16.35
C HIS A 132 4.14 -3.38 16.38
N THR A 133 3.94 -2.45 15.45
CA THR A 133 2.77 -1.57 15.43
C THR A 133 2.15 -1.54 14.03
N LEU A 134 0.82 -1.69 13.97
CA LEU A 134 0.01 -1.52 12.76
C LEU A 134 -0.90 -0.30 12.91
N PHE A 135 -0.76 0.67 12.01
CA PHE A 135 -1.73 1.73 11.82
C PHE A 135 -2.60 1.40 10.62
N GLN A 136 -3.91 1.44 10.82
CA GLN A 136 -4.86 1.10 9.79
C GLN A 136 -5.96 2.15 9.66
N SER A 137 -6.37 2.45 8.43
CA SER A 137 -7.50 3.32 8.13
C SER A 137 -8.29 2.78 6.95
N GLY A 138 -9.58 3.12 6.90
CA GLY A 138 -10.46 2.78 5.80
C GLY A 138 -11.79 2.21 6.26
N ALA A 139 -12.77 2.18 5.35
CA ALA A 139 -14.08 1.62 5.64
C ALA A 139 -13.98 0.13 5.96
N VAL A 140 -14.72 -0.34 6.98
CA VAL A 140 -14.78 -1.77 7.40
C VAL A 140 -15.03 -2.72 6.23
N ARG A 141 -15.82 -2.28 5.25
CA ARG A 141 -16.11 -3.06 4.03
C ARG A 141 -14.86 -3.32 3.18
N ASN A 142 -13.93 -2.37 3.08
CA ASN A 142 -12.71 -2.54 2.29
C ASN A 142 -11.80 -3.59 2.91
N TRP A 143 -11.75 -3.64 4.25
CA TRP A 143 -11.05 -4.70 4.98
C TRP A 143 -11.66 -6.08 4.70
N GLY A 144 -12.98 -6.19 4.70
CA GLY A 144 -13.67 -7.44 4.32
C GLY A 144 -13.33 -7.87 2.89
N LEU A 145 -13.27 -6.93 1.95
CA LEU A 145 -12.88 -7.22 0.56
C LEU A 145 -11.41 -7.67 0.45
N LEU A 146 -10.51 -7.03 1.18
CA LEU A 146 -9.09 -7.37 1.22
C LEU A 146 -8.86 -8.79 1.76
N TYR A 147 -9.44 -9.13 2.91
CA TYR A 147 -9.29 -10.47 3.50
C TYR A 147 -9.97 -11.56 2.68
N SER A 148 -11.03 -11.23 1.94
CA SER A 148 -11.67 -12.18 1.01
C SER A 148 -10.91 -12.37 -0.31
N ALA A 149 -9.90 -11.53 -0.59
CA ALA A 149 -9.13 -11.54 -1.82
C ALA A 149 -7.81 -12.34 -1.72
N THR A 150 -7.56 -12.98 -0.56
CA THR A 150 -6.43 -13.89 -0.33
C THR A 150 -6.81 -15.32 -0.75
#